data_AF-M2U2D1-F1
#
_entry.id   AF-M2U2D1-F1
#
_cell.length_a   1.000
_cell.length_b   1.000
_cell.length_c   1.000
_cell.angle_alpha   90.00
_cell.angle_beta   90.00
_cell.angle_gamma   90.00
#
_symmetry.space_group_name_H-M   'P 1'
#
loop_
_entity.id
_entity.type
_entity.pdbx_description
1 polymer ?
#
loop_
_entity_poly.entity_id
_entity_poly.type
_entity_poly.pdbx_seq_one_letter_code
_entity_poly.pdbx_strand_id
1 'polypeptide(L)'
;MDRGIPTSRHFTDEGGVGATLKKKGLLHQYEGEGGPSRPILDHEIASAIESLQSSTSAIEAQCKVLEAQKDALMKLKALDKPNLDVEHARNERKRKEGQEKARLDVSLADAQRESEADKCALKSYLSERFASDDQILSKLPGLVSQIMTEPEVSEDEKSIEQWCKAIISFRTAEIKARVDTIYLTHAAGGGPNGTFDEAEAELKERKAALQAELEELHSEIASVAAMVVEHEIRKPMADVKEGKDRDMRQARTAWLNYAAAAKRMPDMDVAPAPTPAHKRAKSSVAAFTPVVKLRPNNALDLPVALQDALRHAGVSFNHDKIESLQDSLMQAQMERGKKLQEHYESSASGTHEKLAERSSKADGDMVVIMAALYKHAPFGTIRLTNGKVDAQVKKMEAELEDKDRELLEAEGSELSLGDAKVRAFVAKYGR
;
A
#
# COMPACT_ATOMS: atom_id res chain seq x y z
N MET A 1 -23.70 56.56 -10.89
CA MET A 1 -22.94 57.45 -11.81
C MET A 1 -23.93 58.05 -12.78
N ASP A 2 -24.49 59.20 -12.41
CA ASP A 2 -25.41 60.00 -13.21
C ASP A 2 -24.72 60.49 -14.47
N ARG A 3 -25.31 60.23 -15.64
CA ARG A 3 -24.95 60.93 -16.87
C ARG A 3 -26.11 61.85 -17.24
N GLY A 4 -25.87 63.14 -17.01
CA GLY A 4 -26.78 64.22 -17.33
C GLY A 4 -27.15 64.27 -18.81
N ILE A 5 -28.44 64.44 -19.05
CA ILE A 5 -29.02 64.74 -20.36
C ILE A 5 -28.73 66.22 -20.66
N PRO A 6 -28.06 66.57 -21.78
CA PRO A 6 -27.87 67.97 -22.14
C PRO A 6 -29.17 68.50 -22.76
N THR A 7 -29.77 69.46 -22.06
CA THR A 7 -30.88 70.30 -22.50
C THR A 7 -30.52 71.16 -23.71
N SER A 8 -31.50 71.25 -24.61
CA SER A 8 -31.68 72.15 -25.76
C SER A 8 -30.80 73.41 -25.74
N ARG A 9 -29.89 73.54 -26.72
CA ARG A 9 -29.25 74.83 -27.04
C ARG A 9 -30.16 75.59 -28.01
N HIS A 10 -30.70 76.70 -27.53
CA HIS A 10 -31.29 77.74 -28.35
C HIS A 10 -30.28 78.22 -29.40
N PHE A 11 -30.65 78.06 -30.67
CA PHE A 11 -30.01 78.71 -31.81
C PHE A 11 -30.63 80.11 -31.94
N THR A 12 -29.99 81.10 -31.33
CA THR A 12 -30.20 82.51 -31.65
C THR A 12 -28.83 83.11 -31.90
N ASP A 13 -28.30 82.89 -33.10
CA ASP A 13 -27.14 83.63 -33.61
C ASP A 13 -27.50 84.19 -34.99
N GLU A 14 -28.34 85.21 -35.00
CA GLU A 14 -28.55 86.06 -36.19
C GLU A 14 -27.44 87.12 -36.34
N GLY A 15 -26.44 87.16 -35.44
CA GLY A 15 -25.34 88.13 -35.47
C GLY A 15 -24.13 87.71 -36.30
N GLY A 16 -23.91 86.40 -36.50
CA GLY A 16 -22.73 85.87 -37.20
C GLY A 16 -22.72 85.99 -38.73
N VAL A 17 -23.89 86.09 -39.37
CA VAL A 17 -23.99 86.07 -40.85
C VAL A 17 -23.52 87.41 -41.46
N GLY A 18 -23.84 88.54 -40.82
CA GLY A 18 -23.40 89.86 -41.30
C GLY A 18 -21.88 90.08 -41.21
N ALA A 19 -21.24 89.52 -40.18
CA ALA A 19 -19.79 89.64 -39.98
C ALA A 19 -18.97 88.77 -40.95
N THR A 20 -19.48 87.58 -41.31
CA THR A 20 -18.81 86.67 -42.25
C THR A 20 -18.89 87.15 -43.71
N LEU A 21 -19.97 87.87 -44.08
CA LEU A 21 -20.10 88.51 -45.39
C LEU A 21 -19.18 89.73 -45.57
N LYS A 22 -18.98 90.55 -44.52
CA LYS A 22 -18.00 91.64 -44.54
C LYS A 22 -16.57 91.14 -44.71
N LYS A 23 -16.21 90.02 -44.08
CA LYS A 23 -14.84 89.47 -44.11
C LYS A 23 -14.49 88.81 -45.46
N LYS A 24 -15.49 88.40 -46.25
CA LYS A 24 -15.30 87.80 -47.58
C LYS A 24 -15.29 88.81 -48.74
N GLY A 25 -15.43 90.11 -48.48
CA GLY A 25 -15.36 91.15 -49.52
C GLY A 25 -16.53 91.15 -50.52
N LEU A 26 -17.61 90.40 -50.26
CA LEU A 26 -18.80 90.37 -51.14
C LEU A 26 -19.76 91.54 -50.93
N LEU A 27 -19.56 92.37 -49.90
CA LEU A 27 -20.45 93.50 -49.61
C LEU A 27 -20.37 94.62 -50.68
N HIS A 28 -19.27 94.71 -51.42
CA HIS A 28 -19.09 95.75 -52.46
C HIS A 28 -19.87 95.47 -53.76
N GLN A 29 -20.47 94.29 -53.93
CA GLN A 29 -21.27 93.98 -55.12
C GLN A 29 -22.72 94.49 -55.07
N TYR A 30 -23.21 94.96 -53.91
CA TYR A 30 -24.61 95.38 -53.77
C TYR A 30 -24.81 96.88 -53.44
N GLU A 31 -23.74 97.64 -53.21
CA GLU A 31 -23.82 99.10 -52.92
C GLU A 31 -23.33 100.00 -54.07
N GLY A 32 -22.88 99.43 -55.20
CA GLY A 32 -22.32 100.20 -56.31
C GLY A 32 -22.98 99.91 -57.65
N GLU A 33 -24.11 100.56 -57.94
CA GLU A 33 -24.47 101.07 -59.28
C GLU A 33 -25.84 101.78 -59.23
N GLY A 34 -25.82 103.10 -59.00
CA GLY A 34 -26.95 103.99 -59.29
C GLY A 34 -27.08 104.25 -60.79
N GLY A 35 -27.18 103.18 -61.58
CA GLY A 35 -27.47 103.24 -63.02
C GLY A 35 -28.97 103.44 -63.28
N PRO A 36 -29.37 104.04 -64.42
CA PRO A 36 -30.76 104.23 -64.77
C PRO A 36 -31.47 102.87 -64.83
N SER A 37 -32.56 102.75 -64.07
CA SER A 37 -33.40 101.55 -63.96
C SER A 37 -33.84 101.10 -65.36
N ARG A 38 -33.21 100.05 -65.89
CA ARG A 38 -33.74 99.39 -67.09
C ARG A 38 -35.03 98.67 -66.68
N PRO A 39 -36.11 98.74 -67.48
CA PRO A 39 -37.32 97.99 -67.20
C PRO A 39 -36.98 96.50 -67.19
N ILE A 40 -37.30 95.82 -66.09
CA ILE A 40 -37.11 94.37 -65.92
C ILE A 40 -37.80 93.70 -67.10
N LEU A 41 -37.06 92.88 -67.84
CA LEU A 41 -37.62 92.17 -68.98
C LEU A 41 -38.33 90.90 -68.50
N ASP A 42 -39.46 90.56 -69.11
CA ASP A 42 -40.24 89.37 -68.72
C ASP A 42 -39.42 88.06 -68.72
N HIS A 43 -38.39 87.96 -69.56
CA HIS A 43 -37.48 86.80 -69.58
C HIS A 43 -36.61 86.69 -68.33
N GLU A 44 -36.26 87.81 -67.68
CA GLU A 44 -35.51 87.83 -66.41
C GLU A 44 -36.41 87.35 -65.27
N ILE A 45 -37.69 87.73 -65.30
CA ILE A 45 -38.71 87.26 -64.35
C ILE A 45 -38.93 85.75 -64.54
N ALA A 46 -39.10 85.29 -65.78
CA ALA A 46 -39.25 83.87 -66.08
C ALA A 46 -38.02 83.06 -65.64
N SER A 47 -36.80 83.55 -65.94
CA SER A 47 -35.55 82.90 -65.53
C SER A 47 -35.39 82.88 -64.00
N ALA A 48 -35.80 83.95 -63.31
CA ALA A 48 -35.79 84.00 -61.85
C ALA A 48 -36.80 83.01 -61.23
N ILE A 49 -37.98 82.86 -61.83
CA ILE A 49 -38.98 81.88 -61.41
C ILE A 49 -38.46 80.45 -61.61
N GLU A 50 -37.90 80.13 -62.77
CA GLU A 50 -37.33 78.81 -63.05
C GLU A 50 -36.16 78.49 -62.11
N SER A 51 -35.28 79.47 -61.86
CA SER A 51 -34.17 79.34 -60.90
C SER A 51 -34.67 79.10 -59.48
N LEU A 52 -35.70 79.84 -59.05
CA LEU A 52 -36.31 79.67 -57.74
C LEU A 52 -36.98 78.29 -57.61
N GLN A 53 -37.75 77.86 -58.61
CA GLN A 53 -38.38 76.55 -58.64
C GLN A 53 -37.35 75.41 -58.63
N SER A 54 -36.27 75.54 -59.41
CA SER A 54 -35.15 74.59 -59.40
C SER A 54 -34.49 74.54 -58.01
N SER A 55 -34.31 75.68 -57.35
CA SER A 55 -33.75 75.77 -56.00
C SER A 55 -34.68 75.13 -54.97
N THR A 56 -35.99 75.41 -55.02
CA THR A 56 -37.00 74.80 -54.14
C THR A 56 -37.05 73.28 -54.32
N SER A 57 -37.04 72.80 -55.56
CA SER A 57 -37.01 71.35 -55.84
C SER A 57 -35.74 70.69 -55.32
N ALA A 58 -34.58 71.37 -55.42
CA ALA A 58 -33.32 70.86 -54.86
C ALA A 58 -33.36 70.80 -53.33
N ILE A 59 -33.94 71.80 -52.66
CA ILE A 59 -34.10 71.83 -51.20
C ILE A 59 -35.04 70.72 -50.74
N GLU A 60 -36.17 70.51 -51.42
CA GLU A 60 -37.10 69.40 -51.10
C GLU A 60 -36.43 68.03 -51.25
N ALA A 61 -35.62 67.84 -52.29
CA ALA A 61 -34.86 66.61 -52.47
C ALA A 61 -33.85 66.41 -51.32
N GLN A 62 -33.18 67.47 -50.87
CA GLN A 62 -32.27 67.41 -49.72
C GLN A 62 -33.01 67.11 -48.40
N CYS A 63 -34.18 67.71 -48.17
CA CYS A 63 -35.01 67.42 -47.01
C CYS A 63 -35.40 65.94 -46.95
N LYS A 64 -35.81 65.35 -48.08
CA LYS A 64 -36.14 63.90 -48.16
C LYS A 64 -34.94 63.02 -47.84
N VAL A 65 -33.74 63.39 -48.30
CA VAL A 65 -32.51 62.65 -47.99
C VAL A 65 -32.18 62.73 -46.50
N LEU A 66 -32.31 63.91 -45.89
CA LEU A 66 -32.07 64.09 -44.45
C LEU A 66 -33.08 63.33 -43.58
N GLU A 67 -34.35 63.28 -43.98
CA GLU A 67 -35.37 62.47 -43.30
C GLU A 67 -35.02 60.97 -43.39
N ALA A 68 -34.64 60.49 -44.57
CA ALA A 68 -34.19 59.11 -44.74
C ALA A 68 -32.94 58.79 -43.90
N GLN A 69 -31.98 59.72 -43.82
CA GLN A 69 -30.79 59.58 -42.98
C GLN A 69 -31.14 59.57 -41.48
N LYS A 70 -32.06 60.45 -41.05
CA LYS A 70 -32.56 60.50 -39.67
C LYS A 70 -33.24 59.18 -39.29
N ASP A 71 -34.09 58.65 -40.16
CA ASP A 71 -34.79 57.39 -39.92
C ASP A 71 -33.84 56.19 -39.88
N ALA A 72 -32.85 56.16 -40.77
CA ALA A 72 -31.79 55.14 -40.74
C ALA A 72 -30.99 55.21 -39.44
N LEU A 73 -30.64 56.41 -38.97
CA LEU A 73 -29.92 56.63 -37.72
C LEU A 73 -30.76 56.22 -36.51
N MET A 74 -32.06 56.50 -36.50
CA MET A 74 -32.98 56.06 -35.44
C MET A 74 -33.11 54.53 -35.40
N LYS A 75 -33.14 53.86 -36.57
CA LYS A 75 -33.11 52.39 -36.65
C LYS A 75 -31.80 51.80 -36.11
N LEU A 76 -30.65 52.40 -36.45
CA LEU A 76 -29.36 51.99 -35.91
C LEU A 76 -29.28 52.18 -34.39
N LYS A 77 -29.77 53.31 -33.85
CA LYS A 77 -29.85 53.53 -32.40
C LYS A 77 -30.78 52.55 -31.68
N ALA A 78 -31.83 52.09 -32.35
CA ALA A 78 -32.72 51.07 -31.80
C ALA A 78 -32.05 49.69 -31.74
N LEU A 79 -31.19 49.36 -32.73
CA LEU A 79 -30.39 48.14 -32.75
C LEU A 79 -29.19 48.19 -31.79
N ASP A 80 -28.62 49.37 -31.57
CA ASP A 80 -27.49 49.61 -30.65
C ASP A 80 -27.94 49.74 -29.18
N LYS A 81 -29.19 49.42 -28.87
CA LYS A 81 -29.59 49.20 -27.47
C LYS A 81 -28.79 47.99 -26.97
N PRO A 82 -27.82 48.17 -26.05
CA PRO A 82 -27.03 47.07 -25.56
C PRO A 82 -28.00 46.04 -24.99
N ASN A 83 -27.93 44.81 -25.49
CA ASN A 83 -28.75 43.72 -25.00
C ASN A 83 -28.24 43.37 -23.59
N LEU A 84 -28.77 44.11 -22.60
CA LEU A 84 -28.39 44.01 -21.19
C LEU A 84 -28.48 42.57 -20.70
N ASP A 85 -29.43 41.79 -21.22
CA ASP A 85 -29.61 40.38 -20.86
C ASP A 85 -28.42 39.52 -21.30
N VAL A 86 -27.85 39.79 -22.49
CA VAL A 86 -26.66 39.08 -22.98
C VAL A 86 -25.41 39.44 -22.17
N GLU A 87 -25.25 40.71 -21.81
CA GLU A 87 -24.15 41.15 -20.95
C GLU A 87 -24.30 40.61 -19.51
N HIS A 88 -25.51 40.58 -18.95
CA HIS A 88 -25.79 39.95 -17.66
C HIS A 88 -25.50 38.45 -17.70
N ALA A 89 -25.95 37.72 -18.73
CA ALA A 89 -25.66 36.31 -18.89
C ALA A 89 -24.15 36.04 -19.01
N ARG A 90 -23.43 36.90 -19.75
CA ARG A 90 -21.97 36.82 -19.88
C ARG A 90 -21.25 37.07 -18.55
N ASN A 91 -21.70 38.05 -17.78
CA ASN A 91 -21.11 38.38 -16.49
C ASN A 91 -21.42 37.31 -15.43
N GLU A 92 -22.63 36.74 -15.42
CA GLU A 92 -22.96 35.60 -14.57
C GLU A 92 -22.12 34.37 -14.92
N ARG A 93 -21.90 34.10 -16.20
CA ARG A 93 -21.01 33.01 -16.63
C ARG A 93 -19.59 33.22 -16.12
N LYS A 94 -19.01 34.41 -16.31
CA LYS A 94 -17.67 34.74 -15.79
C LYS A 94 -17.58 34.60 -14.28
N ARG A 95 -18.64 34.99 -13.56
CA ARG A 95 -18.70 34.85 -12.10
C ARG A 95 -18.67 33.38 -11.68
N LYS A 96 -19.45 32.51 -12.35
CA LYS A 96 -19.45 31.06 -12.10
C LYS A 96 -18.10 30.43 -12.42
N GLU A 97 -17.52 30.76 -13.57
CA GLU A 97 -16.19 30.29 -13.96
C GLU A 97 -15.11 30.71 -12.94
N GLY A 98 -15.19 31.93 -12.41
CA GLY A 98 -14.30 32.39 -11.34
C GLY A 98 -14.45 31.62 -10.03
N GLN A 99 -15.69 31.26 -9.65
CA GLN A 99 -15.96 30.45 -8.46
C GLN A 99 -15.47 29.00 -8.63
N GLU A 100 -15.69 28.39 -9.79
CA GLU A 100 -15.19 27.05 -10.09
C GLU A 100 -13.67 27.01 -10.13
N LYS A 101 -13.02 28.00 -10.74
CA LYS A 101 -11.56 28.11 -10.73
C LYS A 101 -11.02 28.19 -9.31
N ALA A 102 -11.59 29.05 -8.45
CA ALA A 102 -11.17 29.14 -7.06
C ALA A 102 -11.35 27.83 -6.29
N ARG A 103 -12.43 27.08 -6.57
CA ARG A 103 -12.67 25.76 -5.97
C ARG A 103 -11.65 24.73 -6.43
N LEU A 104 -11.31 24.71 -7.71
CA LEU A 104 -10.28 23.83 -8.26
C LEU A 104 -8.89 24.16 -7.72
N ASP A 105 -8.55 25.44 -7.59
CA ASP A 105 -7.26 25.87 -7.02
C ASP A 105 -7.10 25.40 -5.56
N VAL A 106 -8.17 25.48 -4.75
CA VAL A 106 -8.16 24.94 -3.38
C VAL A 106 -8.00 23.41 -3.38
N SER A 107 -8.77 22.70 -4.21
CA SER A 107 -8.67 21.24 -4.30
C SER A 107 -7.29 20.76 -4.76
N LEU A 108 -6.65 21.50 -5.67
CA LEU A 108 -5.30 21.21 -6.14
C LEU A 108 -4.27 21.41 -5.03
N ALA A 109 -4.39 22.51 -4.26
CA ALA A 109 -3.52 22.78 -3.13
C ALA A 109 -3.67 21.72 -2.03
N ASP A 110 -4.89 21.25 -1.76
CA ASP A 110 -5.14 20.18 -0.79
C ASP A 110 -4.53 18.84 -1.24
N ALA A 111 -4.74 18.45 -2.50
CA ALA A 111 -4.14 17.25 -3.07
C ALA A 111 -2.61 17.30 -3.06
N GLN A 112 -2.02 18.48 -3.30
CA GLN A 112 -0.58 18.67 -3.21
C GLN A 112 -0.07 18.50 -1.76
N ARG A 113 -0.76 19.06 -0.77
CA ARG A 113 -0.39 18.89 0.65
C ARG A 113 -0.50 17.44 1.10
N GLU A 114 -1.54 16.72 0.66
CA GLU A 114 -1.70 15.29 0.92
C GLU A 114 -0.53 14.49 0.30
N SER A 115 -0.19 14.77 -0.96
CA SER A 115 0.97 14.14 -1.61
C SER A 115 2.30 14.42 -0.90
N GLU A 116 2.49 15.65 -0.38
CA GLU A 116 3.68 16.00 0.41
C GLU A 116 3.70 15.28 1.77
N ALA A 117 2.54 15.11 2.41
CA ALA A 117 2.41 14.36 3.66
C ALA A 117 2.73 12.87 3.44
N ASP A 118 2.17 12.25 2.41
CA ASP A 118 2.45 10.86 2.02
C ASP A 118 3.93 10.65 1.71
N LYS A 119 4.54 11.59 0.98
CA LYS A 119 5.98 11.56 0.68
C LYS A 119 6.83 11.62 1.95
N CYS A 120 6.42 12.41 2.95
CA CYS A 120 7.10 12.47 4.24
C CYS A 120 6.95 11.16 5.02
N ALA A 121 5.73 10.59 5.06
CA ALA A 121 5.45 9.32 5.72
C ALA A 121 6.23 8.15 5.11
N LEU A 122 6.28 8.07 3.78
CA LEU A 122 7.07 7.05 3.07
C LEU A 122 8.57 7.19 3.35
N LYS A 123 9.09 8.42 3.37
CA LYS A 123 10.50 8.66 3.70
C LYS A 123 10.84 8.23 5.13
N SER A 124 9.99 8.53 6.11
CA SER A 124 10.22 8.07 7.49
C SER A 124 10.19 6.55 7.58
N TYR A 125 9.23 5.90 6.91
CA TYR A 125 9.11 4.45 6.89
C TYR A 125 10.35 3.78 6.28
N LEU A 126 10.81 4.26 5.12
CA LEU A 126 12.02 3.73 4.49
C LEU A 126 13.26 3.94 5.36
N SER A 127 13.40 5.12 5.98
CA SER A 127 14.52 5.39 6.88
C SER A 127 14.53 4.50 8.11
N GLU A 128 13.37 4.22 8.70
CA GLU A 128 13.24 3.31 9.84
C GLU A 128 13.58 1.87 9.43
N ARG A 129 13.11 1.45 8.24
CA ARG A 129 13.40 0.12 7.73
C ARG A 129 14.88 -0.08 7.44
N PHE A 130 15.53 0.88 6.78
CA PHE A 130 16.99 0.84 6.56
C PHE A 130 17.78 0.83 7.87
N ALA A 131 17.38 1.64 8.86
CA ALA A 131 18.04 1.63 10.16
C ALA A 131 17.89 0.28 10.89
N SER A 132 16.72 -0.36 10.78
CA SER A 132 16.49 -1.72 11.29
C SER A 132 17.37 -2.74 10.57
N ASP A 133 17.47 -2.66 9.25
CA ASP A 133 18.29 -3.59 8.47
C ASP A 133 19.79 -3.41 8.79
N ASP A 134 20.27 -2.17 8.94
CA ASP A 134 21.64 -1.89 9.42
C ASP A 134 21.89 -2.45 10.83
N GLN A 135 20.88 -2.42 11.70
CA GLN A 135 20.97 -3.05 13.02
C GLN A 135 21.07 -4.59 12.94
N ILE A 136 20.40 -5.22 11.97
CA ILE A 136 20.51 -6.66 11.72
C ILE A 136 21.89 -6.99 11.14
N LEU A 137 22.33 -6.23 10.14
CA LEU A 137 23.62 -6.40 9.48
C LEU A 137 24.80 -6.18 10.44
N SER A 138 24.69 -5.25 11.39
CA SER A 138 25.74 -5.03 12.42
C SER A 138 25.83 -6.16 13.45
N LYS A 139 24.75 -6.91 13.68
CA LYS A 139 24.76 -8.11 14.56
C LYS A 139 25.22 -9.38 13.84
N LEU A 140 25.21 -9.37 12.51
CA LEU A 140 25.53 -10.51 11.68
C LEU A 140 26.96 -11.05 11.89
N PRO A 141 28.02 -10.23 12.05
CA PRO A 141 29.36 -10.74 12.39
C PRO A 141 29.40 -11.56 13.67
N GLY A 142 28.65 -11.16 14.71
CA GLY A 142 28.58 -11.91 15.97
C GLY A 142 27.91 -13.27 15.81
N LEU A 143 26.81 -13.33 15.06
CA LEU A 143 26.14 -14.59 14.71
C LEU A 143 27.04 -15.48 13.85
N VAL A 144 27.75 -14.89 12.88
CA VAL A 144 28.70 -15.63 12.04
C VAL A 144 29.84 -16.20 12.86
N SER A 145 30.42 -15.43 13.79
CA SER A 145 31.43 -15.93 14.72
C SER A 145 30.91 -17.10 15.55
N GLN A 146 29.67 -17.02 16.05
CA GLN A 146 29.03 -18.08 16.82
C GLN A 146 28.76 -19.36 15.98
N ILE A 147 28.47 -19.22 14.69
CA ILE A 147 28.22 -20.33 13.76
C ILE A 147 29.53 -20.93 13.20
N MET A 148 30.58 -20.11 13.06
CA MET A 148 31.88 -20.50 12.52
C MET A 148 32.78 -21.16 13.56
N THR A 149 32.60 -20.89 14.85
CA THR A 149 33.23 -21.68 15.91
C THR A 149 32.70 -23.10 15.82
N GLU A 150 33.54 -24.01 15.33
CA GLU A 150 33.29 -25.44 15.36
C GLU A 150 32.93 -25.85 16.80
N PRO A 151 31.90 -26.70 16.98
CA PRO A 151 31.63 -27.26 18.29
C PRO A 151 32.82 -28.16 18.63
N GLU A 152 33.71 -27.65 19.47
CA GLU A 152 34.61 -28.51 20.24
C GLU A 152 33.77 -29.60 20.88
N VAL A 153 34.24 -30.86 20.84
CA VAL A 153 33.58 -32.01 21.46
C VAL A 153 33.11 -31.59 22.84
N SER A 154 31.80 -31.39 22.98
CA SER A 154 31.25 -30.67 24.11
C SER A 154 31.66 -31.39 25.39
N GLU A 155 32.05 -30.65 26.43
CA GLU A 155 32.22 -31.23 27.77
C GLU A 155 31.00 -32.05 28.21
N ASP A 156 29.83 -31.75 27.63
CA ASP A 156 28.60 -32.50 27.80
C ASP A 156 28.71 -33.96 27.31
N GLU A 157 29.43 -34.26 26.23
CA GLU A 157 29.54 -35.64 25.71
C GLU A 157 30.31 -36.55 26.67
N LYS A 158 31.45 -36.05 27.15
CA LYS A 158 32.26 -36.76 28.16
C LYS A 158 31.47 -36.93 29.45
N SER A 159 30.68 -35.93 29.80
CA SER A 159 29.77 -36.02 30.93
C SER A 159 28.74 -37.13 30.67
N ILE A 160 27.96 -37.09 29.59
CA ILE A 160 26.93 -38.09 29.28
C ILE A 160 27.47 -39.53 29.36
N GLU A 161 28.66 -39.78 28.84
CA GLU A 161 29.31 -41.10 28.96
C GLU A 161 29.62 -41.49 30.40
N GLN A 162 30.15 -40.57 31.20
CA GLN A 162 30.41 -40.79 32.63
C GLN A 162 29.11 -41.06 33.42
N TRP A 163 28.05 -40.31 33.14
CA TRP A 163 26.75 -40.49 33.78
C TRP A 163 26.11 -41.83 33.37
N CYS A 164 26.17 -42.21 32.09
CA CYS A 164 25.71 -43.54 31.65
C CYS A 164 26.48 -44.65 32.37
N LYS A 165 27.81 -44.52 32.50
CA LYS A 165 28.64 -45.50 33.22
C LYS A 165 28.25 -45.60 34.71
N ALA A 166 27.97 -44.48 35.36
CA ALA A 166 27.52 -44.44 36.75
C ALA A 166 26.12 -45.07 36.91
N ILE A 167 25.18 -44.80 36.00
CA ILE A 167 23.84 -45.40 36.04
C ILE A 167 23.93 -46.92 35.87
N ILE A 168 24.77 -47.40 34.95
CA ILE A 168 25.01 -48.85 34.77
C ILE A 168 25.56 -49.45 36.08
N SER A 169 26.53 -48.81 36.73
CA SER A 169 27.09 -49.34 37.98
C SER A 169 26.06 -49.36 39.11
N PHE A 170 25.25 -48.31 39.26
CA PHE A 170 24.21 -48.24 40.28
C PHE A 170 23.10 -49.28 40.04
N ARG A 171 22.57 -49.39 38.81
CA ARG A 171 21.55 -50.40 38.47
C ARG A 171 22.08 -51.82 38.67
N THR A 172 23.33 -52.06 38.28
CA THR A 172 23.98 -53.36 38.49
C THR A 172 24.09 -53.68 40.00
N ALA A 173 24.58 -52.73 40.80
CA ALA A 173 24.73 -52.93 42.24
C ALA A 173 23.39 -53.12 42.95
N GLU A 174 22.36 -52.37 42.55
CA GLU A 174 21.00 -52.49 43.08
C GLU A 174 20.41 -53.88 42.80
N ILE A 175 20.46 -54.35 41.56
CA ILE A 175 19.90 -55.66 41.18
C ILE A 175 20.68 -56.78 41.89
N LYS A 176 22.02 -56.70 41.95
CA LYS A 176 22.85 -57.65 42.71
C LYS A 176 22.44 -57.70 44.18
N ALA A 177 22.32 -56.54 44.84
CA ALA A 177 21.91 -56.48 46.24
C ALA A 177 20.51 -57.09 46.47
N ARG A 178 19.57 -56.90 45.53
CA ARG A 178 18.23 -57.53 45.59
C ARG A 178 18.31 -59.04 45.45
N VAL A 179 19.11 -59.55 44.50
CA VAL A 179 19.34 -60.98 44.29
C VAL A 179 20.00 -61.61 45.52
N ASP A 180 21.05 -60.98 46.05
CA ASP A 180 21.75 -61.42 47.27
C ASP A 180 20.80 -61.47 48.48
N THR A 181 19.94 -60.46 48.63
CA THR A 181 18.95 -60.41 49.71
C THR A 181 17.97 -61.58 49.62
N ILE A 182 17.48 -61.90 48.41
CA ILE A 182 16.58 -63.04 48.19
C ILE A 182 17.31 -64.35 48.49
N TYR A 183 18.53 -64.52 47.97
CA TYR A 183 19.37 -65.70 48.21
C TYR A 183 19.61 -65.94 49.71
N LEU A 184 20.02 -64.91 50.45
CA LEU A 184 20.26 -64.99 51.90
C LEU A 184 18.97 -65.24 52.70
N THR A 185 17.85 -64.65 52.30
CA THR A 185 16.55 -64.86 52.96
C THR A 185 16.08 -66.31 52.80
N HIS A 186 16.27 -66.91 51.63
CA HIS A 186 15.94 -68.33 51.40
C HIS A 186 16.94 -69.27 52.09
N ALA A 187 18.23 -68.93 52.11
CA ALA A 187 19.24 -69.72 52.81
C ALA A 187 19.00 -69.74 54.34
N ALA A 188 18.54 -68.62 54.92
CA ALA A 188 18.21 -68.54 56.34
C ALA A 188 16.83 -69.13 56.69
N GLY A 189 15.89 -69.16 55.74
CA GLY A 189 14.52 -69.67 55.90
C GLY A 189 14.35 -71.19 55.84
N GLY A 190 15.42 -71.96 55.60
CA GLY A 190 15.41 -73.42 55.66
C GLY A 190 15.15 -73.91 57.09
N GLY A 191 13.89 -74.24 57.41
CA GLY A 191 13.49 -74.64 58.76
C GLY A 191 14.15 -75.95 59.25
N PRO A 192 14.28 -76.14 60.58
CA PRO A 192 14.98 -77.28 61.20
C PRO A 192 14.27 -78.65 61.10
N ASN A 193 13.26 -78.79 60.24
CA ASN A 193 12.43 -80.00 60.17
C ASN A 193 12.52 -80.65 58.78
N GLY A 194 13.48 -81.56 58.62
CA GLY A 194 13.65 -82.37 57.41
C GLY A 194 14.81 -83.33 57.60
N THR A 195 14.47 -84.56 57.96
CA THR A 195 15.35 -85.63 58.40
C THR A 195 16.25 -86.21 57.31
N PHE A 196 17.40 -86.73 57.76
CA PHE A 196 18.26 -87.79 57.18
C PHE A 196 19.28 -87.41 56.10
N ASP A 197 20.56 -87.42 56.50
CA ASP A 197 21.68 -88.14 55.85
C ASP A 197 21.84 -88.02 54.33
N GLU A 198 21.45 -86.90 53.71
CA GLU A 198 22.09 -86.51 52.44
C GLU A 198 23.57 -86.27 52.74
N ALA A 199 24.42 -87.04 52.07
CA ALA A 199 25.86 -87.00 52.27
C ALA A 199 26.33 -85.55 52.23
N GLU A 200 26.95 -85.07 53.31
CA GLU A 200 27.44 -83.69 53.48
C GLU A 200 28.25 -83.18 52.27
N ALA A 201 28.89 -84.11 51.55
CA ALA A 201 29.57 -83.89 50.28
C ALA A 201 28.63 -83.38 49.17
N GLU A 202 27.44 -83.97 49.01
CA GLU A 202 26.46 -83.60 47.99
C GLU A 202 25.83 -82.22 48.28
N LEU A 203 25.58 -81.90 49.56
CA LEU A 203 25.14 -80.55 49.95
C LEU A 203 26.21 -79.48 49.68
N LYS A 204 27.49 -79.81 49.90
CA LYS A 204 28.59 -78.89 49.62
C LYS A 204 28.75 -78.66 48.12
N GLU A 205 28.61 -79.70 47.31
CA GLU A 205 28.65 -79.59 45.84
C GLU A 205 27.48 -78.75 45.32
N ARG A 206 26.25 -78.97 45.79
CA ARG A 206 25.08 -78.16 45.42
C ARG A 206 25.23 -76.68 45.80
N LYS A 207 25.80 -76.38 46.97
CA LYS A 207 26.10 -75.00 47.37
C LYS A 207 27.14 -74.35 46.47
N ALA A 208 28.19 -75.08 46.09
CA ALA A 208 29.21 -74.58 45.17
C ALA A 208 28.64 -74.33 43.76
N ALA A 209 27.79 -75.24 43.27
CA ALA A 209 27.11 -75.07 41.99
C ALA A 209 26.19 -73.82 41.99
N LEU A 210 25.36 -73.66 43.02
CA LEU A 210 24.50 -72.47 43.17
C LEU A 210 25.30 -71.16 43.26
N GLN A 211 26.46 -71.18 43.93
CA GLN A 211 27.32 -70.00 44.00
C GLN A 211 27.93 -69.65 42.64
N ALA A 212 28.30 -70.65 41.83
CA ALA A 212 28.78 -70.43 40.47
C ALA A 212 27.67 -69.85 39.57
N GLU A 213 26.45 -70.38 39.65
CA GLU A 213 25.29 -69.83 38.94
C GLU A 213 24.96 -68.38 39.36
N LEU A 214 25.13 -68.05 40.64
CA LEU A 214 24.96 -66.69 41.15
C LEU A 214 26.00 -65.72 40.56
N GLU A 215 27.26 -66.15 40.47
CA GLU A 215 28.34 -65.37 39.85
C GLU A 215 28.10 -65.15 38.35
N GLU A 216 27.61 -66.18 37.64
CA GLU A 216 27.20 -66.10 36.24
C GLU A 216 26.04 -65.09 36.07
N LEU A 217 24.97 -65.22 36.87
CA LEU A 217 23.85 -64.28 36.88
C LEU A 217 24.30 -62.84 37.17
N HIS A 218 25.25 -62.64 38.09
CA HIS A 218 25.83 -61.34 38.39
C HIS A 218 26.59 -60.71 37.21
N SER A 219 27.18 -61.52 36.33
CA SER A 219 27.80 -61.07 35.10
C SER A 219 26.75 -60.70 34.04
N GLU A 220 25.70 -61.51 33.91
CA GLU A 220 24.58 -61.24 33.00
C GLU A 220 23.84 -59.95 33.37
N ILE A 221 23.57 -59.73 34.67
CA ILE A 221 22.94 -58.49 35.17
C ILE A 221 23.71 -57.26 34.71
N ALA A 222 25.04 -57.28 34.75
CA ALA A 222 25.86 -56.16 34.30
C ALA A 222 25.71 -55.91 32.79
N SER A 223 25.68 -56.98 31.98
CA SER A 223 25.48 -56.89 30.53
C SER A 223 24.09 -56.36 30.17
N VAL A 224 23.03 -56.82 30.86
CA VAL A 224 21.65 -56.37 30.65
C VAL A 224 21.49 -54.91 31.09
N ALA A 225 22.04 -54.54 32.24
CA ALA A 225 22.00 -53.14 32.70
C ALA A 225 22.68 -52.19 31.71
N ALA A 226 23.80 -52.59 31.12
CA ALA A 226 24.47 -51.83 30.08
C ALA A 226 23.60 -51.66 28.82
N MET A 227 22.99 -52.74 28.32
CA MET A 227 22.11 -52.70 27.15
C MET A 227 20.86 -51.83 27.38
N VAL A 228 20.27 -51.90 28.58
CA VAL A 228 19.09 -51.08 28.92
C VAL A 228 19.47 -49.60 28.94
N VAL A 229 20.57 -49.22 29.58
CA VAL A 229 21.04 -47.81 29.60
C VAL A 229 21.43 -47.33 28.21
N GLU A 230 22.03 -48.19 27.39
CA GLU A 230 22.34 -47.90 25.99
C GLU A 230 21.09 -47.50 25.21
N HIS A 231 20.03 -48.30 25.32
CA HIS A 231 18.81 -48.11 24.56
C HIS A 231 17.90 -47.00 25.13
N GLU A 232 17.75 -46.91 26.45
CA GLU A 232 16.86 -45.95 27.11
C GLU A 232 17.43 -44.54 27.19
N ILE A 233 18.75 -44.41 27.30
CA ILE A 233 19.39 -43.13 27.63
C ILE A 233 20.39 -42.74 26.54
N ARG A 234 21.40 -43.58 26.28
CA ARG A 234 22.51 -43.18 25.40
C ARG A 234 22.04 -42.93 23.96
N LYS A 235 21.27 -43.86 23.38
CA LYS A 235 20.79 -43.76 22.00
C LYS A 235 19.87 -42.54 21.78
N PRO A 236 18.84 -42.28 22.60
CA PRO A 236 18.02 -41.06 22.45
C PRO A 236 18.83 -39.77 22.53
N MET A 237 19.83 -39.70 23.41
CA MET A 237 20.69 -38.52 23.52
C MET A 237 21.57 -38.33 22.27
N ALA A 238 22.10 -39.43 21.73
CA ALA A 238 22.87 -39.40 20.48
C ALA A 238 21.99 -38.97 19.28
N ASP A 239 20.78 -39.52 19.16
CA ASP A 239 19.84 -39.19 18.08
C ASP A 239 19.42 -37.71 18.12
N VAL A 240 19.13 -37.16 19.31
CA VAL A 240 18.80 -35.74 19.49
C VAL A 240 19.97 -34.84 19.12
N LYS A 241 21.19 -35.21 19.53
CA LYS A 241 22.42 -34.48 19.17
C LYS A 241 22.64 -34.49 17.66
N GLU A 242 22.54 -35.66 17.01
CA GLU A 242 22.70 -35.77 15.56
C GLU A 242 21.64 -34.93 14.82
N GLY A 243 20.40 -34.94 15.30
CA GLY A 243 19.33 -34.09 14.78
C GLY A 243 19.68 -32.60 14.85
N LYS A 244 20.12 -32.13 16.02
CA LYS A 244 20.55 -30.75 16.22
C LYS A 244 21.74 -30.38 15.33
N ASP A 245 22.72 -31.27 15.18
CA ASP A 245 23.89 -31.06 14.32
C ASP A 245 23.49 -31.00 12.85
N ARG A 246 22.51 -31.80 12.43
CA ARG A 246 21.96 -31.78 11.07
C ARG A 246 21.24 -30.46 10.80
N ASP A 247 20.40 -30.02 11.72
CA ASP A 247 19.65 -28.76 11.60
C ASP A 247 20.59 -27.55 11.59
N MET A 248 21.63 -27.56 12.43
CA MET A 248 22.68 -26.53 12.42
C MET A 248 23.45 -26.51 11.09
N ARG A 249 23.81 -27.68 10.55
CA ARG A 249 24.44 -27.78 9.22
C ARG A 249 23.52 -27.25 8.12
N GLN A 250 22.23 -27.59 8.15
CA GLN A 250 21.26 -27.08 7.19
C GLN A 250 21.11 -25.55 7.29
N ALA A 251 20.97 -25.01 8.50
CA ALA A 251 20.89 -23.58 8.73
C ALA A 251 22.13 -22.84 8.21
N ARG A 252 23.33 -23.40 8.46
CA ARG A 252 24.60 -22.88 7.93
C ARG A 252 24.61 -22.88 6.40
N THR A 253 24.18 -23.96 5.74
CA THR A 253 24.12 -24.01 4.27
C THR A 253 23.08 -23.06 3.68
N ALA A 254 21.87 -22.97 4.27
CA ALA A 254 20.83 -22.05 3.85
C ALA A 254 21.29 -20.59 3.98
N TRP A 255 22.00 -20.27 5.07
CA TRP A 255 22.57 -18.95 5.28
C TRP A 255 23.67 -18.61 4.26
N LEU A 256 24.58 -19.55 3.97
CA LEU A 256 25.60 -19.37 2.93
C LEU A 256 24.97 -19.14 1.54
N ASN A 257 23.89 -19.87 1.23
CA ASN A 257 23.14 -19.69 -0.01
C ASN A 257 22.46 -18.31 -0.07
N TYR A 258 21.87 -17.87 1.04
CA TYR A 258 21.29 -16.52 1.16
C TYR A 258 22.35 -15.43 0.95
N ALA A 259 23.51 -15.54 1.61
CA ALA A 259 24.61 -14.59 1.46
C ALA A 259 25.16 -14.56 0.01
N ALA A 260 25.26 -15.73 -0.63
CA ALA A 260 25.66 -15.83 -2.03
C ALA A 260 24.61 -15.23 -2.99
N ALA A 261 23.32 -15.40 -2.71
CA ALA A 261 22.23 -14.81 -3.48
C ALA A 261 22.17 -13.29 -3.32
N ALA A 262 22.36 -12.78 -2.10
CA ALA A 262 22.43 -11.34 -1.82
C ALA A 262 23.56 -10.67 -2.62
N LYS A 263 24.71 -11.33 -2.75
CA LYS A 263 25.85 -10.84 -3.56
C LYS A 263 25.59 -10.86 -5.08
N ARG A 264 24.60 -11.63 -5.56
CA ARG A 264 24.23 -11.70 -6.99
C ARG A 264 23.21 -10.66 -7.42
N MET A 265 22.65 -9.88 -6.50
CA MET A 265 21.78 -8.78 -6.89
C MET A 265 22.64 -7.70 -7.56
N PRO A 266 22.33 -7.28 -8.81
CA PRO A 266 23.08 -6.24 -9.51
C PRO A 266 23.06 -4.97 -8.66
N ASP A 267 24.24 -4.35 -8.47
CA ASP A 267 24.34 -3.00 -7.93
C ASP A 267 23.44 -2.10 -8.78
N MET A 268 22.29 -1.72 -8.22
CA MET A 268 21.53 -0.62 -8.78
C MET A 268 22.31 0.63 -8.40
N ASP A 269 23.04 1.18 -9.37
CA ASP A 269 23.73 2.46 -9.28
C ASP A 269 22.71 3.57 -8.92
N VAL A 270 22.46 3.74 -7.62
CA VAL A 270 21.71 4.88 -7.10
C VAL A 270 22.70 6.02 -6.95
N ALA A 271 22.57 7.01 -7.82
CA ALA A 271 23.30 8.27 -7.76
C ALA A 271 23.25 8.89 -6.34
N PRO A 272 24.34 9.53 -5.86
CA PRO A 272 24.43 10.02 -4.49
C PRO A 272 23.51 11.22 -4.30
N ALA A 273 22.38 11.00 -3.62
CA ALA A 273 21.49 12.08 -3.20
C ALA A 273 22.05 12.79 -1.95
N PRO A 274 21.95 14.13 -1.88
CA PRO A 274 22.57 14.92 -0.81
C PRO A 274 21.83 14.73 0.52
N THR A 275 22.59 14.40 1.56
CA THR A 275 22.16 14.36 2.96
C THR A 275 21.60 15.71 3.43
N PRO A 276 20.34 15.80 3.89
CA PRO A 276 19.85 16.98 4.60
C PRO A 276 20.14 16.85 6.11
N ALA A 277 20.66 17.93 6.68
CA ALA A 277 20.99 18.06 8.09
C ALA A 277 19.78 17.77 9.01
N HIS A 278 19.99 16.87 9.97
CA HIS A 278 19.05 16.54 11.04
C HIS A 278 18.65 17.78 11.85
N LYS A 279 17.36 18.17 11.80
CA LYS A 279 16.73 18.91 12.89
C LYS A 279 15.89 17.94 13.72
N ARG A 280 16.40 17.62 14.91
CA ARG A 280 15.78 16.79 15.94
C ARG A 280 14.54 17.50 16.50
N ALA A 281 13.35 17.11 16.05
CA ALA A 281 12.11 17.46 16.72
C ALA A 281 11.91 16.53 17.93
N LYS A 282 11.77 17.12 19.12
CA LYS A 282 11.43 16.40 20.35
C LYS A 282 9.94 16.06 20.30
N SER A 283 9.58 14.78 20.16
CA SER A 283 8.20 14.33 20.31
C SER A 283 7.83 14.25 21.80
N SER A 284 6.60 14.66 22.09
CA SER A 284 6.05 14.82 23.43
C SER A 284 5.78 13.48 24.11
N VAL A 285 6.21 13.39 25.36
CA VAL A 285 5.83 12.36 26.34
C VAL A 285 4.37 12.60 26.74
N ALA A 286 3.46 11.70 26.36
CA ALA A 286 2.12 11.52 26.92
C ALA A 286 1.59 10.15 26.45
N ALA A 287 1.00 9.26 27.24
CA ALA A 287 0.59 9.29 28.63
C ALA A 287 0.67 7.85 29.17
N PHE A 288 1.40 7.63 30.25
CA PHE A 288 1.38 6.37 30.99
C PHE A 288 0.12 6.33 31.85
N THR A 289 -0.78 5.39 31.57
CA THR A 289 -1.85 5.01 32.49
C THR A 289 -1.24 4.33 33.73
N PRO A 290 -1.65 4.70 34.96
CA PRO A 290 -1.08 4.14 36.17
C PRO A 290 -1.43 2.65 36.33
N VAL A 291 -0.39 1.84 36.54
CA VAL A 291 -0.46 0.39 36.77
C VAL A 291 -1.09 0.13 38.14
N VAL A 292 -2.31 -0.41 38.14
CA VAL A 292 -2.94 -1.00 39.32
C VAL A 292 -2.23 -2.32 39.64
N LYS A 293 -1.49 -2.35 40.75
CA LYS A 293 -0.88 -3.57 41.31
C LYS A 293 -1.97 -4.47 41.90
N LEU A 294 -2.58 -5.31 41.07
CA LEU A 294 -3.25 -6.52 41.53
C LEU A 294 -2.20 -7.64 41.54
N ARG A 295 -1.79 -8.08 42.73
CA ARG A 295 -0.99 -9.30 42.89
C ARG A 295 -1.92 -10.49 42.62
N PRO A 296 -1.70 -11.30 41.56
CA PRO A 296 -2.35 -12.60 41.44
C PRO A 296 -1.67 -13.56 42.41
N ASN A 297 -2.44 -14.27 43.22
CA ASN A 297 -1.91 -15.08 44.33
C ASN A 297 -1.31 -16.44 43.91
N ASN A 298 -1.33 -16.84 42.64
CA ASN A 298 -0.87 -18.18 42.21
C ASN A 298 -0.22 -18.18 40.81
N ALA A 299 0.62 -17.19 40.46
CA ALA A 299 1.33 -17.23 39.18
C ALA A 299 2.54 -18.18 39.25
N LEU A 300 2.75 -19.01 38.22
CA LEU A 300 3.99 -19.76 38.00
C LEU A 300 5.20 -18.83 38.20
N ASP A 301 6.16 -19.26 39.02
CA ASP A 301 7.34 -18.47 39.36
C ASP A 301 8.33 -18.47 38.18
N LEU A 302 7.98 -17.70 37.14
CA LEU A 302 8.76 -17.55 35.92
C LEU A 302 9.88 -16.53 36.13
N PRO A 303 11.09 -16.74 35.58
CA PRO A 303 12.14 -15.74 35.55
C PRO A 303 11.65 -14.40 35.01
N VAL A 304 12.08 -13.28 35.62
CA VAL A 304 11.65 -11.91 35.27
C VAL A 304 11.79 -11.62 33.77
N ALA A 305 12.86 -12.09 33.14
CA ALA A 305 13.09 -11.94 31.70
C ALA A 305 11.99 -12.58 30.83
N LEU A 306 11.47 -13.74 31.23
CA LEU A 306 10.37 -14.41 30.53
C LEU A 306 9.03 -13.70 30.77
N GLN A 307 8.81 -13.18 31.98
CA GLN A 307 7.62 -12.37 32.26
C GLN A 307 7.58 -11.11 31.39
N ASP A 308 8.72 -10.42 31.26
CA ASP A 308 8.84 -9.24 30.39
C ASP A 308 8.66 -9.60 28.92
N ALA A 309 9.25 -10.70 28.45
CA ALA A 309 9.05 -11.17 27.08
C ALA A 309 7.56 -11.48 26.78
N LEU A 310 6.86 -12.14 27.70
CA LEU A 310 5.42 -12.42 27.56
C LEU A 310 4.58 -11.15 27.58
N ARG A 311 4.92 -10.16 28.42
CA ARG A 311 4.29 -8.83 28.40
C ARG A 311 4.49 -8.11 27.07
N HIS A 312 5.70 -8.12 26.52
CA HIS A 312 5.97 -7.58 25.18
C HIS A 312 5.24 -8.36 24.09
N ALA A 313 5.03 -9.65 24.29
CA ALA A 313 4.21 -10.48 23.42
C ALA A 313 2.70 -10.27 23.61
N GLY A 314 2.26 -9.48 24.60
CA GLY A 314 0.84 -9.30 24.93
C GLY A 314 0.17 -10.59 25.40
N VAL A 315 0.94 -11.60 25.80
CA VAL A 315 0.45 -12.88 26.30
C VAL A 315 0.30 -12.76 27.82
N SER A 316 -0.90 -13.06 28.33
CA SER A 316 -1.11 -13.06 29.78
C SER A 316 -0.32 -14.21 30.42
N PHE A 317 0.25 -13.98 31.60
CA PHE A 317 1.06 -14.98 32.31
C PHE A 317 0.37 -15.48 33.61
N ASN A 318 -0.91 -15.14 33.80
CA ASN A 318 -1.73 -15.56 34.94
C ASN A 318 -2.26 -16.99 34.71
N HIS A 319 -1.35 -17.95 34.58
CA HIS A 319 -1.67 -19.35 34.31
C HIS A 319 -1.21 -20.22 35.47
N ASP A 320 -2.09 -21.09 35.97
CA ASP A 320 -1.78 -22.00 37.09
C ASP A 320 -0.97 -23.23 36.62
N LYS A 321 -0.97 -23.53 35.31
CA LYS A 321 -0.30 -24.69 34.70
C LYS A 321 0.50 -24.29 33.47
N ILE A 322 1.66 -24.92 33.28
CA ILE A 322 2.55 -24.64 32.12
C ILE A 322 1.90 -24.99 30.78
N GLU A 323 1.05 -26.02 30.74
CA GLU A 323 0.29 -26.42 29.55
C GLU A 323 -0.64 -25.30 29.08
N SER A 324 -1.34 -24.64 30.00
CA SER A 324 -2.23 -23.52 29.64
C SER A 324 -1.47 -22.29 29.14
N LEU A 325 -0.23 -22.07 29.61
CA LEU A 325 0.65 -21.03 29.06
C LEU A 325 1.11 -21.39 27.64
N GLN A 326 1.43 -22.65 27.39
CA GLN A 326 1.81 -23.15 26.07
C GLN A 326 0.65 -23.01 25.07
N ASP A 327 -0.56 -23.37 25.47
CA ASP A 327 -1.77 -23.21 24.64
C ASP A 327 -2.04 -21.74 24.32
N SER A 328 -1.96 -20.86 25.33
CA SER A 328 -2.08 -19.40 25.15
C SER A 328 -1.00 -18.84 24.20
N LEU A 329 0.23 -19.34 24.28
CA LEU A 329 1.32 -18.93 23.40
C LEU A 329 1.07 -19.38 21.96
N MET A 330 0.65 -20.63 21.77
CA MET A 330 0.34 -21.20 20.46
C MET A 330 -0.86 -20.47 19.82
N GLN A 331 -1.89 -20.16 20.60
CA GLN A 331 -3.02 -19.37 20.15
C GLN A 331 -2.60 -17.94 19.77
N ALA A 332 -1.80 -17.27 20.60
CA ALA A 332 -1.29 -15.94 20.29
C ALA A 332 -0.43 -15.91 19.02
N GLN A 333 0.36 -16.97 18.77
CA GLN A 333 1.13 -17.12 17.54
C GLN A 333 0.22 -17.29 16.32
N MET A 334 -0.80 -18.15 16.42
CA MET A 334 -1.79 -18.35 15.35
C MET A 334 -2.58 -17.06 15.05
N GLU A 335 -3.04 -16.35 16.08
CA GLU A 335 -3.75 -15.08 15.92
C GLU A 335 -2.88 -14.00 15.28
N ARG A 336 -1.59 -13.91 15.65
CA ARG A 336 -0.65 -12.97 15.01
C ARG A 336 -0.36 -13.34 13.56
N GLY A 337 -0.16 -14.62 13.27
CA GLY A 337 0.03 -15.11 11.90
C GLY A 337 -1.18 -14.76 11.03
N LYS A 338 -2.39 -15.01 11.54
CA LYS A 338 -3.64 -14.66 10.87
C LYS A 338 -3.76 -13.15 10.65
N LYS A 339 -3.53 -12.32 11.67
CA LYS A 339 -3.56 -10.85 11.55
C LYS A 339 -2.54 -10.32 10.54
N LEU A 340 -1.34 -10.91 10.50
CA LEU A 340 -0.31 -10.54 9.53
C LEU A 340 -0.76 -10.86 8.10
N GLN A 341 -1.36 -12.03 7.91
CA GLN A 341 -1.91 -12.43 6.61
C GLN A 341 -3.07 -11.52 6.19
N GLU A 342 -4.04 -11.27 7.08
CA GLU A 342 -5.16 -10.34 6.83
C GLU A 342 -4.64 -8.92 6.48
N HIS A 343 -3.59 -8.45 7.15
CA HIS A 343 -2.96 -7.16 6.83
C HIS A 343 -2.28 -7.17 5.47
N TYR A 344 -1.60 -8.26 5.11
CA TYR A 344 -0.99 -8.42 3.79
C TYR A 344 -2.07 -8.41 2.69
N GLU A 345 -3.12 -9.21 2.84
CA GLU A 345 -4.23 -9.29 1.90
C GLU A 345 -4.97 -7.95 1.77
N SER A 346 -5.24 -7.27 2.89
CA SER A 346 -5.88 -5.95 2.90
C SER A 346 -5.01 -4.87 2.26
N SER A 347 -3.70 -4.86 2.54
CA SER A 347 -2.76 -3.92 1.93
C SER A 347 -2.57 -4.18 0.42
N ALA A 348 -2.45 -5.45 0.03
CA ALA A 348 -2.32 -5.85 -1.37
C ALA A 348 -3.58 -5.47 -2.16
N SER A 349 -4.76 -5.88 -1.70
CA SER A 349 -6.03 -5.54 -2.36
C SER A 349 -6.25 -4.03 -2.45
N GLY A 350 -6.04 -3.29 -1.34
CA GLY A 350 -6.20 -1.84 -1.31
C GLY A 350 -5.22 -1.07 -2.19
N THR A 351 -3.99 -1.56 -2.36
CA THR A 351 -3.02 -0.95 -3.30
C THR A 351 -3.37 -1.26 -4.76
N HIS A 352 -3.84 -2.48 -5.06
CA HIS A 352 -4.36 -2.85 -6.38
C HIS A 352 -5.60 -2.06 -6.78
N GLU A 353 -6.56 -1.88 -5.88
CA GLU A 353 -7.78 -1.11 -6.14
C GLU A 353 -7.46 0.37 -6.43
N LYS A 354 -6.61 1.00 -5.61
CA LYS A 354 -6.17 2.39 -5.83
C LYS A 354 -5.40 2.55 -7.15
N LEU A 355 -4.59 1.55 -7.52
CA LEU A 355 -3.87 1.57 -8.80
C LEU A 355 -4.83 1.44 -9.98
N ALA A 356 -5.79 0.53 -9.91
CA ALA A 356 -6.82 0.33 -10.93
C ALA A 356 -7.69 1.58 -11.11
N GLU A 357 -8.11 2.22 -10.01
CA GLU A 357 -8.88 3.47 -10.04
C GLU A 357 -8.10 4.60 -10.73
N ARG A 358 -6.82 4.78 -10.36
CA ARG A 358 -5.95 5.80 -10.96
C ARG A 358 -5.68 5.53 -12.44
N SER A 359 -5.48 4.27 -12.82
CA SER A 359 -5.29 3.88 -14.23
C SER A 359 -6.55 4.16 -15.04
N SER A 360 -7.71 3.72 -14.56
CA SER A 360 -9.00 3.92 -15.24
C SER A 360 -9.32 5.41 -15.41
N LYS A 361 -9.03 6.23 -14.39
CA LYS A 361 -9.17 7.68 -14.47
C LYS A 361 -8.21 8.30 -15.49
N ALA A 362 -6.94 7.90 -15.50
CA ALA A 362 -5.96 8.38 -16.46
C ALA A 362 -6.35 8.04 -17.91
N ASP A 363 -6.86 6.82 -18.14
CA ASP A 363 -7.36 6.38 -19.45
C ASP A 363 -8.58 7.23 -19.88
N GLY A 364 -9.52 7.49 -18.96
CA GLY A 364 -10.67 8.36 -19.20
C GLY A 364 -10.25 9.79 -19.55
N ASP A 365 -9.32 10.36 -18.78
CA ASP A 365 -8.79 11.71 -19.01
C ASP A 365 -8.06 11.79 -20.36
N MET A 366 -7.29 10.77 -20.74
CA MET A 366 -6.63 10.69 -22.05
C MET A 366 -7.65 10.70 -23.19
N VAL A 367 -8.73 9.92 -23.07
CA VAL A 367 -9.81 9.89 -24.08
C VAL A 367 -10.47 11.27 -24.22
N VAL A 368 -10.74 11.97 -23.11
CA VAL A 368 -11.33 13.32 -23.12
C VAL A 368 -10.39 14.33 -23.79
N ILE A 369 -9.09 14.30 -23.45
CA ILE A 369 -8.08 15.20 -24.04
C ILE A 369 -7.97 14.94 -25.55
N MET A 370 -7.88 13.68 -25.96
CA MET A 370 -7.80 13.30 -27.37
C MET A 370 -9.06 13.74 -28.12
N ALA A 371 -10.24 13.50 -27.57
CA ALA A 371 -11.50 13.94 -28.17
C ALA A 371 -11.55 15.47 -28.36
N ALA A 372 -11.08 16.25 -27.38
CA ALA A 372 -11.01 17.71 -27.47
C ALA A 372 -10.00 18.19 -28.53
N LEU A 373 -8.81 17.58 -28.59
CA LEU A 373 -7.78 17.91 -29.58
C LEU A 373 -8.24 17.60 -31.02
N TYR A 374 -8.90 16.46 -31.22
CA TYR A 374 -9.36 16.05 -32.55
C TYR A 374 -10.69 16.68 -32.98
N LYS A 375 -11.44 17.33 -32.06
CA LYS A 375 -12.71 18.01 -32.39
C LYS A 375 -12.56 19.08 -33.49
N HIS A 376 -11.38 19.68 -33.59
CA HIS A 376 -11.10 20.78 -34.54
C HIS A 376 -10.09 20.39 -35.62
N ALA A 377 -9.59 19.16 -35.62
CA ALA A 377 -8.67 18.68 -36.65
C ALA A 377 -9.46 18.33 -37.94
N PRO A 378 -8.98 18.72 -39.14
CA PRO A 378 -9.64 18.41 -40.41
C PRO A 378 -9.62 16.90 -40.74
N PHE A 379 -8.77 16.16 -40.04
CA PHE A 379 -8.73 14.71 -40.05
C PHE A 379 -9.50 14.25 -38.80
N GLY A 380 -10.77 13.91 -38.97
CA GLY A 380 -11.59 13.33 -37.89
C GLY A 380 -10.89 12.10 -37.29
N THR A 381 -11.28 11.77 -36.04
CA THR A 381 -10.73 10.72 -35.17
C THR A 381 -9.76 9.76 -35.89
N ILE A 382 -8.46 10.05 -35.81
CA ILE A 382 -7.44 9.20 -36.43
C ILE A 382 -7.45 7.86 -35.67
N ARG A 383 -8.10 6.85 -36.25
CA ARG A 383 -7.93 5.46 -35.81
C ARG A 383 -6.53 5.03 -36.24
N LEU A 384 -5.60 5.06 -35.28
CA LEU A 384 -4.23 4.60 -35.46
C LEU A 384 -4.16 3.08 -35.67
N THR A 385 -5.21 2.36 -35.28
CA THR A 385 -5.32 0.91 -35.45
C THR A 385 -6.09 0.56 -36.72
N ASN A 386 -5.54 -0.38 -37.49
CA ASN A 386 -6.25 -1.01 -38.60
C ASN A 386 -7.45 -1.78 -38.01
N GLY A 387 -8.67 -1.49 -38.46
CA GLY A 387 -9.88 -2.13 -37.91
C GLY A 387 -9.87 -3.67 -38.01
N LYS A 388 -9.07 -4.23 -38.91
CA LYS A 388 -8.83 -5.68 -38.99
C LYS A 388 -8.04 -6.21 -37.78
N VAL A 389 -7.07 -5.45 -37.30
CA VAL A 389 -6.26 -5.78 -36.11
C VAL A 389 -7.14 -5.67 -34.86
N ASP A 390 -7.95 -4.61 -34.73
CA ASP A 390 -8.89 -4.50 -33.60
C ASP A 390 -9.90 -5.65 -33.57
N ALA A 391 -10.42 -6.07 -34.72
CA ALA A 391 -11.30 -7.23 -34.80
C ALA A 391 -10.59 -8.54 -34.44
N GLN A 392 -9.31 -8.70 -34.80
CA GLN A 392 -8.50 -9.85 -34.40
C GLN A 392 -8.21 -9.84 -32.90
N VAL A 393 -7.86 -8.69 -32.32
CA VAL A 393 -7.62 -8.55 -30.88
C VAL A 393 -8.88 -8.90 -30.10
N LYS A 394 -10.04 -8.35 -30.49
CA LYS A 394 -11.32 -8.71 -29.86
C LYS A 394 -11.68 -10.19 -29.98
N LYS A 395 -11.34 -10.83 -31.11
CA LYS A 395 -11.54 -12.27 -31.27
C LYS A 395 -10.64 -13.06 -30.34
N MET A 396 -9.37 -12.67 -30.22
CA MET A 396 -8.42 -13.32 -29.30
C MET A 396 -8.84 -13.10 -27.85
N GLU A 397 -9.30 -11.91 -27.46
CA GLU A 397 -9.84 -11.62 -26.12
C GLU A 397 -11.03 -12.53 -25.79
N ALA A 398 -12.00 -12.66 -26.71
CA ALA A 398 -13.14 -13.55 -26.52
C ALA A 398 -12.74 -15.04 -26.44
N GLU A 399 -11.80 -15.48 -27.29
CA GLU A 399 -11.26 -16.85 -27.23
C GLU A 399 -10.54 -17.13 -25.90
N LEU A 400 -9.84 -16.13 -25.35
CA LEU A 400 -9.10 -16.25 -24.09
C LEU A 400 -10.05 -16.28 -22.89
N GLU A 401 -11.09 -15.45 -22.88
CA GLU A 401 -12.17 -15.52 -21.87
C GLU A 401 -12.92 -16.86 -21.88
N ASP A 402 -13.18 -17.43 -23.07
CA ASP A 402 -13.79 -18.75 -23.20
C ASP A 402 -12.86 -19.84 -22.66
N LYS A 403 -11.54 -19.74 -22.94
CA LYS A 403 -10.53 -20.68 -22.44
C LYS A 403 -10.34 -20.59 -20.92
N ASP A 404 -10.32 -19.39 -20.35
CA ASP A 404 -10.26 -19.20 -18.90
C ASP A 404 -11.50 -19.78 -18.21
N ARG A 405 -12.68 -19.63 -18.81
CA ARG A 405 -13.91 -20.26 -18.30
C ARG A 405 -13.85 -21.78 -18.34
N GLU A 406 -13.36 -22.35 -19.45
CA GLU A 406 -13.15 -23.80 -19.59
C GLU A 406 -12.15 -24.31 -18.53
N LEU A 407 -11.09 -23.53 -18.25
CA LEU A 407 -10.10 -23.85 -17.22
C LEU A 407 -10.69 -23.82 -15.81
N LEU A 408 -11.48 -22.80 -15.47
CA LEU A 408 -12.18 -22.71 -14.20
C LEU A 408 -13.19 -23.85 -14.01
N GLU A 409 -13.90 -24.24 -15.07
CA GLU A 409 -14.80 -25.40 -15.05
C GLU A 409 -14.02 -26.72 -14.87
N ALA A 410 -12.87 -26.86 -15.54
CA ALA A 410 -11.99 -28.01 -15.40
C ALA A 410 -11.44 -28.12 -13.96
N GLU A 411 -10.89 -27.03 -13.39
CA GLU A 411 -10.39 -26.99 -12.02
C GLU A 411 -11.49 -27.28 -10.98
N GLY A 412 -12.70 -26.75 -11.18
CA GLY A 412 -13.86 -27.06 -10.35
C GLY A 412 -14.30 -28.53 -10.45
N SER A 413 -14.06 -29.18 -11.59
CA SER A 413 -14.44 -30.56 -11.85
C SER A 413 -13.41 -31.59 -11.36
N GLU A 414 -12.11 -31.32 -11.49
CA GLU A 414 -11.03 -32.23 -11.07
C GLU A 414 -10.79 -32.24 -9.55
N LEU A 415 -11.24 -31.21 -8.83
CA LEU A 415 -11.19 -31.15 -7.36
C LEU A 415 -12.55 -31.41 -6.69
N SER A 416 -13.59 -31.72 -7.47
CA SER A 416 -14.89 -32.07 -6.91
C SER A 416 -14.81 -33.43 -6.21
N LEU A 417 -15.16 -33.45 -4.92
CA LEU A 417 -15.43 -34.67 -4.12
C LEU A 417 -16.50 -35.59 -4.77
N GLY A 418 -17.13 -35.19 -5.87
CA GLY A 418 -18.01 -35.99 -6.69
C GLY A 418 -17.32 -36.98 -7.64
N ASP A 419 -16.03 -36.82 -7.97
CA ASP A 419 -15.34 -37.78 -8.85
C ASP A 419 -15.23 -39.16 -8.17
N ALA A 420 -15.61 -40.20 -8.89
CA ALA A 420 -15.58 -41.58 -8.39
C ALA A 420 -14.16 -42.03 -8.04
N LYS A 421 -13.13 -41.52 -8.74
CA LYS A 421 -11.72 -41.81 -8.42
C LYS A 421 -11.27 -41.13 -7.13
N VAL A 422 -11.61 -39.86 -6.94
CA VAL A 422 -11.33 -39.12 -5.70
C VAL A 422 -12.06 -39.74 -4.52
N ARG A 423 -13.33 -40.15 -4.68
CA ARG A 423 -14.07 -40.90 -3.64
C ARG A 423 -13.46 -42.26 -3.34
N ALA A 424 -13.03 -43.01 -4.34
CA ALA A 424 -12.36 -44.29 -4.13
C ALA A 424 -11.01 -44.12 -3.42
N PHE A 425 -10.28 -43.05 -3.73
CA PHE A 425 -9.01 -42.72 -3.07
C PHE A 425 -9.22 -42.30 -1.61
N VAL A 426 -10.14 -41.37 -1.33
CA VAL A 426 -10.48 -40.94 0.04
C VAL A 426 -11.04 -42.11 0.86
N ALA A 427 -11.87 -42.98 0.28
CA ALA A 427 -12.35 -44.18 0.97
C ALA A 427 -11.23 -45.20 1.28
N LYS A 428 -10.18 -45.26 0.43
CA LYS A 428 -9.07 -46.19 0.58
C LYS A 428 -7.98 -45.69 1.54
N TYR A 429 -7.78 -44.38 1.63
CA TYR A 429 -6.63 -43.78 2.34
C TYR A 429 -7.00 -42.74 3.41
N GLY A 430 -8.27 -42.34 3.53
CA GLY A 430 -8.73 -41.30 4.46
C GLY A 430 -9.05 -41.76 5.88
N ARG A 431 -8.40 -42.82 6.38
CA ARG A 431 -8.51 -43.24 7.80
C ARG A 431 -7.23 -42.95 8.57
#